data_AF-A0A9D4HIX5-F1
#
_entry.id   AF-A0A9D4HIX5-F1
#
_cell.length_a   1.000
_cell.length_b   1.000
_cell.length_c   1.000
_cell.angle_alpha   90.00
_cell.angle_beta   90.00
_cell.angle_gamma   90.00
#
_symmetry.space_group_name_H-M   'P 1'
#
loop_
_entity.id
_entity.type
_entity.pdbx_description
1 polymer ?
#
loop_
_entity_poly.entity_id
_entity_poly.type
_entity_poly.pdbx_seq_one_letter_code
_entity_poly.pdbx_strand_id
1 'polypeptide(L)'
;MMQSVITSAFETITTPEDGVELLDIFIHLSGREAIKCTIDKKTVGVYSMFNEERNTVKELTQKSIPQSPSHVKFAGQALWARQLKHRIERSMMIQETILNIQFVLLDCSHRQNSILPHCTE
;
A
#
# COMPACT_ATOMS: atom_id res chain seq x y z
N MET A 1 -24.65 6.53 2.88
CA MET A 1 -24.22 5.47 1.94
C MET A 1 -22.80 5.03 2.27
N MET A 2 -22.48 3.74 2.18
CA MET A 2 -21.16 3.17 2.52
C MET A 2 -19.98 3.85 1.81
N GLN A 3 -20.16 4.33 0.57
CA GLN A 3 -19.12 5.05 -0.18
C GLN A 3 -18.61 6.31 0.52
N SER A 4 -19.50 7.05 1.20
CA SER A 4 -19.12 8.26 1.93
C SER A 4 -18.32 7.94 3.19
N VAL A 5 -18.65 6.83 3.87
CA VAL A 5 -17.89 6.34 5.04
C VAL A 5 -16.50 5.91 4.62
N ILE A 6 -16.38 5.12 3.54
CA ILE A 6 -15.09 4.71 2.98
C ILE A 6 -14.28 5.95 2.58
N THR A 7 -14.90 6.89 1.87
CA THR A 7 -14.20 8.11 1.41
C THR A 7 -13.64 8.91 2.58
N SER A 8 -14.43 9.12 3.63
CA SER A 8 -14.03 9.85 4.84
C SER A 8 -12.94 9.11 5.64
N ALA A 9 -13.00 7.79 5.76
CA ALA A 9 -11.94 7.01 6.41
C ALA A 9 -10.60 7.12 5.67
N PHE A 10 -10.63 7.12 4.34
CA PHE A 10 -9.42 7.32 3.52
C PHE A 10 -8.93 8.78 3.47
N GLU A 11 -9.67 9.75 4.03
CA GLU A 11 -9.18 11.14 4.15
C GLU A 11 -8.29 11.32 5.39
N THR A 12 -8.38 10.43 6.37
CA THR A 12 -7.62 10.53 7.63
C THR A 12 -6.27 9.82 7.59
N ILE A 13 -6.00 9.02 6.56
CA ILE A 13 -4.75 8.25 6.47
C ILE A 13 -3.57 9.16 6.12
N THR A 14 -2.44 8.92 6.79
CA THR A 14 -1.17 9.62 6.53
C THR A 14 -0.04 8.67 6.17
N THR A 15 -0.20 7.39 6.46
CA THR A 15 0.77 6.33 6.17
C THR A 15 0.18 5.32 5.18
N PRO A 16 1.00 4.71 4.30
CA PRO A 16 0.53 3.64 3.43
C PRO A 16 0.08 2.40 4.21
N GLU A 17 0.63 2.15 5.41
CA GLU A 17 0.23 1.07 6.31
C GLU A 17 -1.24 1.19 6.73
N ASP A 18 -1.65 2.37 7.24
CA ASP A 18 -3.05 2.64 7.62
C ASP A 18 -3.98 2.49 6.41
N GLY A 19 -3.50 2.89 5.22
CA GLY A 19 -4.22 2.74 3.97
C GLY A 19 -4.45 1.27 3.60
N VAL A 20 -3.45 0.40 3.79
CA VAL A 20 -3.56 -1.04 3.55
C VAL A 20 -4.49 -1.71 4.56
N GLU A 21 -4.43 -1.32 5.84
CA GLU A 21 -5.35 -1.84 6.86
C GLU A 21 -6.81 -1.48 6.52
N LEU A 22 -7.09 -0.24 6.11
CA LEU A 22 -8.42 0.14 5.65
C LEU A 22 -8.86 -0.61 4.39
N LEU A 23 -7.95 -0.88 3.45
CA LEU A 23 -8.27 -1.67 2.26
C LEU A 23 -8.64 -3.10 2.64
N ASP A 24 -7.90 -3.73 3.57
CA ASP A 24 -8.20 -5.07 4.09
C ASP A 24 -9.53 -5.10 4.86
N ILE A 25 -9.81 -4.05 5.64
CA ILE A 25 -11.11 -3.92 6.31
C ILE A 25 -12.23 -3.82 5.30
N PHE A 26 -12.13 -3.05 4.21
CA PHE A 26 -13.26 -2.83 3.31
C PHE A 26 -13.37 -3.86 2.17
N ILE A 27 -12.37 -4.71 1.93
CA ILE A 27 -12.36 -5.63 0.79
C ILE A 27 -13.52 -6.62 0.80
N HIS A 28 -13.99 -7.05 1.97
CA HIS A 28 -15.14 -7.97 2.09
C HIS A 28 -16.46 -7.33 1.60
N LEU A 29 -16.52 -6.01 1.46
CA LEU A 29 -17.67 -5.28 0.92
C LEU A 29 -17.63 -5.13 -0.62
N SER A 30 -16.58 -5.60 -1.26
CA SER A 30 -16.35 -5.48 -2.71
C SER A 30 -17.36 -6.24 -3.58
N GLY A 31 -18.23 -7.08 -2.99
CA GLY A 31 -19.33 -7.73 -3.69
C GLY A 31 -20.37 -6.77 -4.28
N ARG A 32 -20.34 -5.47 -3.94
CA ARG A 32 -21.15 -4.44 -4.62
C ARG A 32 -20.26 -3.62 -5.53
N GLU A 33 -20.55 -3.62 -6.83
CA GLU A 33 -19.74 -2.94 -7.86
C GLU A 33 -19.49 -1.46 -7.54
N ALA A 34 -20.51 -0.75 -7.05
CA ALA A 34 -20.40 0.66 -6.69
C ALA A 34 -19.44 0.89 -5.49
N ILE A 35 -19.32 -0.07 -4.57
CA ILE A 35 -18.36 -0.02 -3.46
C ILE A 35 -16.97 -0.41 -3.96
N LYS A 36 -16.90 -1.45 -4.79
CA LYS A 36 -15.66 -1.92 -5.43
C LYS A 36 -14.98 -0.80 -6.21
N CYS A 37 -15.71 -0.04 -7.03
CA CYS A 37 -15.17 1.10 -7.77
C CYS A 37 -14.57 2.17 -6.84
N THR A 38 -15.17 2.40 -5.66
CA THR A 38 -14.61 3.29 -4.65
C THR A 38 -13.33 2.72 -4.04
N ILE A 39 -13.33 1.43 -3.68
CA ILE A 39 -12.14 0.74 -3.14
C ILE A 39 -10.99 0.80 -4.16
N ASP A 40 -11.24 0.43 -5.43
CA ASP A 40 -10.24 0.45 -6.50
C ASP A 40 -9.61 1.85 -6.67
N LYS A 41 -10.42 2.91 -6.61
CA LYS A 41 -9.91 4.30 -6.65
C LYS A 41 -9.03 4.63 -5.44
N LYS A 42 -9.39 4.16 -4.25
CA LYS A 42 -8.61 4.40 -3.03
C LYS A 42 -7.32 3.58 -3.02
N THR A 43 -7.33 2.35 -3.55
CA THR A 43 -6.14 1.51 -3.74
C THR A 43 -5.06 2.22 -4.56
N VAL A 44 -5.46 2.91 -5.64
CA VAL A 44 -4.53 3.72 -6.45
C VAL A 44 -3.89 4.85 -5.61
N GLY A 45 -4.68 5.49 -4.74
CA GLY A 45 -4.17 6.52 -3.82
C GLY A 45 -3.14 5.98 -2.84
N VAL A 46 -3.44 4.85 -2.19
CA VAL A 46 -2.51 4.17 -1.26
C VAL A 46 -1.22 3.75 -1.98
N TYR A 47 -1.33 3.24 -3.22
CA TYR A 47 -0.17 2.90 -4.03
C TYR A 47 0.70 4.12 -4.40
N SER A 48 0.09 5.29 -4.63
CA SER A 48 0.84 6.54 -4.85
C SER A 48 1.63 6.94 -3.61
N MET A 49 1.00 6.93 -2.43
CA MET A 49 1.66 7.23 -1.15
C MET A 49 2.85 6.30 -0.90
N PHE A 50 2.67 5.01 -1.18
CA PHE A 50 3.73 4.01 -1.10
C PHE A 50 4.90 4.33 -2.04
N ASN A 51 4.61 4.73 -3.29
CA ASN A 51 5.65 5.07 -4.26
C ASN A 51 6.44 6.33 -3.85
N GLU A 52 5.79 7.31 -3.24
CA GLU A 52 6.43 8.52 -2.71
C GLU A 52 7.40 8.18 -1.57
N GLU A 53 6.98 7.32 -0.64
CA GLU A 53 7.87 6.84 0.42
C GLU A 53 9.07 6.08 -0.15
N ARG A 54 8.83 5.19 -1.12
CA ARG A 54 9.90 4.44 -1.80
C ARG A 54 10.87 5.37 -2.54
N ASN A 55 10.38 6.41 -3.20
CA ASN A 55 11.22 7.41 -3.86
C ASN A 55 12.07 8.18 -2.83
N THR A 56 11.53 8.46 -1.65
CA THR A 56 12.29 9.09 -0.56
C THR A 56 13.43 8.18 -0.08
N VAL A 57 13.20 6.87 0.03
CA VAL A 57 14.25 5.90 0.38
C VAL A 57 15.33 5.82 -0.70
N LYS A 58 14.94 5.86 -1.97
CA LYS A 58 15.88 5.89 -3.11
C LYS A 58 16.78 7.14 -3.07
N GLU A 59 16.20 8.32 -2.85
CA GLU A 59 16.92 9.59 -2.71
C GLU A 59 17.93 9.54 -1.56
N LEU A 60 17.52 9.01 -0.40
CA LEU A 60 18.39 8.88 0.76
C LEU A 60 19.52 7.89 0.50
N THR A 61 19.29 6.83 -0.27
CA THR A 61 20.33 5.85 -0.63
C THR A 61 21.36 6.45 -1.58
N GLN A 62 20.94 7.32 -2.49
CA GLN A 62 21.82 7.97 -3.47
C GLN A 62 22.63 9.12 -2.87
N LYS A 63 22.10 9.80 -1.86
CA LYS A 63 22.81 10.85 -1.11
C LYS A 63 23.75 10.22 -0.09
N SER A 64 25.01 10.04 -0.48
CA SER A 64 26.09 9.70 0.46
C SER A 64 26.13 10.71 1.60
N ILE A 65 25.90 10.26 2.83
CA ILE A 65 25.97 11.12 4.02
C ILE A 65 27.46 11.37 4.34
N PRO A 66 27.90 12.64 4.44
CA PRO A 66 29.25 12.95 4.91
C PRO A 66 29.45 12.35 6.30
N GLN A 67 30.44 11.47 6.44
CA GLN A 67 30.75 10.90 7.76
C GLN A 67 31.32 11.98 8.66
N SER A 68 30.68 12.19 9.81
CA SER A 68 31.23 13.04 10.85
C SER A 68 32.62 12.52 11.25
N PRO A 69 33.65 13.39 11.37
CA PRO A 69 35.03 12.99 11.70
C PRO A 69 35.18 12.21 13.01
N SER A 70 34.17 12.23 13.90
CA SER A 70 34.17 11.58 15.21
C SER A 70 33.66 10.12 15.20
N HIS A 71 33.15 9.60 14.08
CA HIS A 71 32.68 8.21 13.99
C HIS A 71 33.80 7.23 13.59
N VAL A 72 33.70 6.00 14.09
CA VAL A 72 34.56 4.89 13.64
C VAL A 72 34.38 4.70 12.12
N LYS A 73 35.47 4.73 11.35
CA LYS A 73 35.54 4.89 9.88
C LYS A 73 34.56 4.04 9.04
N PHE A 74 34.09 2.92 9.57
CA PHE A 74 33.15 2.02 8.87
C PHE A 74 31.87 1.73 9.66
N ALA A 75 31.82 2.02 10.96
CA ALA A 75 30.65 1.69 11.80
C ALA A 75 29.44 2.56 11.45
N GLY A 76 29.66 3.85 11.14
CA GLY A 76 28.58 4.76 10.72
C GLY A 76 27.96 4.35 9.38
N GLN A 77 28.80 3.93 8.42
CA GLN A 77 28.34 3.45 7.11
C GLN A 77 27.55 2.13 7.24
N ALA A 78 28.04 1.19 8.05
CA ALA A 78 27.37 -0.09 8.26
C ALA A 78 26.01 0.06 8.96
N LEU A 79 25.92 0.92 9.98
CA LEU A 79 24.66 1.22 10.66
C LEU A 79 23.66 1.91 9.73
N TRP A 80 24.13 2.86 8.91
CA TRP A 80 23.28 3.54 7.93
C TRP A 80 22.75 2.58 6.85
N ALA A 81 23.61 1.74 6.28
CA ALA A 81 23.21 0.71 5.32
C ALA A 81 22.21 -0.28 5.93
N ARG A 82 22.41 -0.69 7.19
CA ARG A 82 21.48 -1.55 7.93
C ARG A 82 20.12 -0.86 8.15
N GLN A 83 20.12 0.42 8.51
CA GLN A 83 18.88 1.18 8.69
C GLN A 83 18.11 1.34 7.37
N LEU A 84 18.80 1.61 6.26
CA LEU A 84 18.20 1.65 4.92
C LEU A 84 17.61 0.30 4.53
N LYS A 85 18.34 -0.81 4.77
CA LYS A 85 17.85 -2.17 4.54
C LYS A 85 16.54 -2.44 5.28
N HIS A 86 16.47 -2.13 6.58
CA HIS A 86 15.26 -2.31 7.38
C HIS A 86 14.08 -1.43 6.93
N ARG A 87 14.34 -0.28 6.31
CA ARG A 87 13.27 0.55 5.71
C ARG A 87 12.72 -0.10 4.43
N ILE A 88 13.59 -0.59 3.56
CA ILE A 88 13.18 -1.25 2.31
C ILE A 88 12.40 -2.54 2.61
N GLU A 89 12.84 -3.35 3.57
CA GLU A 89 12.17 -4.60 3.96
C GLU A 89 10.73 -4.36 4.42
N ARG A 90 10.50 -3.30 5.21
CA ARG A 90 9.14 -2.92 5.63
C ARG A 90 8.28 -2.48 4.45
N SER A 91 8.82 -1.66 3.55
CA SER A 91 8.10 -1.24 2.35
C SER A 91 7.76 -2.43 1.42
N MET A 92 8.62 -3.45 1.32
CA MET A 92 8.35 -4.63 0.48
C MET A 92 7.12 -5.43 0.94
N MET A 93 6.93 -5.58 2.24
CA MET A 93 5.74 -6.26 2.79
C MET A 93 4.44 -5.55 2.41
N ILE A 94 4.42 -4.22 2.45
CA ILE A 94 3.26 -3.41 2.07
C ILE A 94 2.91 -3.63 0.60
N GLN A 95 3.92 -3.70 -0.28
CA GLN A 95 3.73 -3.91 -1.70
C GLN A 95 3.07 -5.27 -2.01
N GLU A 96 3.49 -6.35 -1.34
CA GLU A 96 2.89 -7.68 -1.53
C GLU A 96 1.42 -7.69 -1.12
N THR A 97 1.07 -7.05 -0.01
CA THR A 97 -0.32 -6.97 0.47
C THR A 97 -1.20 -6.17 -0.49
N ILE A 98 -0.74 -5.03 -1.02
CA ILE A 98 -1.49 -4.25 -2.01
C ILE A 98 -1.76 -5.08 -3.27
N LEU A 99 -0.77 -5.82 -3.76
CA LEU A 99 -0.92 -6.70 -4.94
C LEU A 99 -1.90 -7.84 -4.69
N ASN A 100 -1.87 -8.44 -3.49
CA ASN A 100 -2.82 -9.48 -3.10
C ASN A 100 -4.25 -8.96 -3.04
N ILE A 101 -4.47 -7.77 -2.46
CA ILE A 101 -5.78 -7.10 -2.42
C ILE A 101 -6.28 -6.84 -3.84
N GLN A 102 -5.43 -6.34 -4.73
CA GLN A 102 -5.80 -6.09 -6.12
C GLN A 102 -6.15 -7.37 -6.89
N PHE A 103 -5.41 -8.47 -6.65
CA PHE A 103 -5.70 -9.78 -7.21
C PHE A 103 -7.06 -10.33 -6.73
N VAL A 104 -7.34 -10.26 -5.42
CA VAL A 104 -8.63 -10.66 -4.82
C VAL A 104 -9.80 -9.86 -5.43
N LEU A 105 -9.64 -8.55 -5.62
CA LEU A 105 -10.66 -7.70 -6.25
C LEU A 105 -10.92 -8.07 -7.72
N LEU A 106 -9.90 -8.51 -8.46
CA LEU A 106 -10.04 -9.02 -9.83
C LEU A 106 -10.78 -10.36 -9.85
N ASP A 107 -10.41 -11.30 -8.99
CA ASP A 107 -11.06 -12.61 -8.89
C ASP A 107 -12.53 -12.52 -8.44
N CYS A 108 -12.85 -11.62 -7.51
CA CYS A 108 -14.22 -11.32 -7.12
C CYS A 108 -15.05 -10.82 -8.31
N SER A 109 -14.47 -10.00 -9.21
CA SER A 109 -15.15 -9.54 -10.43
C SER A 109 -15.43 -10.70 -11.38
N HIS A 110 -14.46 -11.59 -11.57
CA HIS A 110 -14.58 -12.72 -12.47
C HIS A 110 -15.61 -13.75 -11.97
N ARG A 111 -15.59 -14.05 -10.66
CA ARG A 111 -16.65 -14.88 -10.03
C ARG A 111 -18.02 -14.23 -10.10
N GLN A 112 -18.13 -12.93 -9.86
CA GLN A 112 -19.43 -12.26 -9.91
C GLN A 112 -20.03 -12.30 -11.32
N ASN A 113 -19.23 -12.06 -12.37
CA ASN A 113 -19.66 -12.17 -13.77
C ASN A 113 -20.02 -13.60 -14.21
N SER A 114 -19.47 -14.64 -13.55
CA SER A 114 -19.79 -16.05 -13.85
C SER A 114 -21.01 -16.56 -13.06
N ILE A 115 -21.34 -15.95 -11.92
CA ILE A 115 -22.53 -16.29 -11.10
C ILE A 115 -23.76 -15.49 -11.56
N LEU A 116 -23.61 -14.25 -12.03
CA LEU A 116 -24.70 -13.40 -12.55
C LEU A 116 -25.56 -14.04 -13.64
N PRO A 117 -25.05 -14.80 -14.63
CA PRO A 117 -25.91 -15.48 -15.60
C PRO A 117 -26.66 -16.69 -15.02
N HIS A 118 -26.38 -17.10 -13.77
CA HIS A 118 -27.01 -18.25 -13.11
C HIS A 118 -28.06 -17.87 -12.05
N CYS A 119 -28.27 -16.56 -11.81
CA CYS A 119 -29.27 -16.02 -10.90
C CYS A 119 -30.22 -15.01 -11.59
N THR A 120 -30.66 -15.34 -12.80
CA THR A 120 -31.88 -14.79 -13.40
C THR A 120 -32.87 -15.91 -13.60
N GLU A 121 -33.52 -16.31 -12.51
CA GLU A 121 -34.86 -16.93 -12.50
C GLU A 121 -35.58 -16.48 -11.22
#